data_AF-A0A200HCL6-F1
#
_entry.id   AF-A0A200HCL6-F1
#
_cell.length_a   1.000
_cell.length_b   1.000
_cell.length_c   1.000
_cell.angle_alpha   90.00
_cell.angle_beta   90.00
_cell.angle_gamma   90.00
#
_symmetry.space_group_name_H-M   'P 1'
#
loop_
_entity.id
_entity.type
_entity.pdbx_description
1 polymer ?
#
loop_
_entity_poly.entity_id
_entity_poly.type
_entity_poly.pdbx_seq_one_letter_code
_entity_poly.pdbx_strand_id
1 'polypeptide(L)'
;MSAWDEMQQREQDRTAAIRDAIGDQIDVVVAEYEFGSAPAVKRGRNPQWPYVPILKSIDEHGRASTRQVQGLAYATREEAVDRAERYIAEWREKMRADLANPRHRAWREHLGLPRDPLSTDSEHSADGGRDE
;
A
#
# COMPACT_ATOMS: atom_id res chain seq x y z
N MET A 1 -21.81 3.46 25.91
CA MET A 1 -20.66 3.01 25.10
C MET A 1 -19.88 2.00 25.90
N SER A 2 -19.45 0.91 25.28
CA SER A 2 -18.58 -0.06 25.94
C SER A 2 -17.13 0.43 25.91
N ALA A 3 -16.28 -0.09 26.81
CA ALA A 3 -14.84 0.19 26.80
C ALA A 3 -14.17 -0.23 25.47
N TRP A 4 -14.75 -1.23 24.79
CA TRP A 4 -14.30 -1.65 23.46
C TRP A 4 -14.57 -0.57 22.40
N ASP A 5 -15.75 0.05 22.43
CA ASP A 5 -16.12 1.10 21.48
C ASP A 5 -15.24 2.35 21.66
N GLU A 6 -14.94 2.74 22.90
CA GLU A 6 -14.06 3.86 23.20
C GLU A 6 -12.63 3.64 22.69
N MET A 7 -12.12 2.40 22.82
CA MET A 7 -10.80 2.04 22.31
C MET A 7 -10.76 2.10 20.78
N GLN A 8 -11.79 1.56 20.11
CA GLN A 8 -11.91 1.59 18.65
C GLN A 8 -12.01 3.03 18.14
N GLN A 9 -12.80 3.89 18.79
CA GLN A 9 -12.92 5.29 18.42
C GLN A 9 -11.57 6.02 18.52
N ARG A 10 -10.83 5.83 19.62
CA ARG A 10 -9.49 6.42 19.76
C ARG A 10 -8.50 5.96 18.69
N GLU A 11 -8.58 4.70 18.26
CA GLU A 11 -7.74 4.17 17.19
C GLU A 11 -8.10 4.79 15.83
N GLN A 12 -9.39 4.97 15.55
CA GLN A 12 -9.88 5.67 14.37
C GLN A 12 -9.44 7.14 14.36
N ASP A 13 -9.65 7.86 15.46
CA ASP A 13 -9.27 9.27 15.60
C ASP A 13 -7.76 9.46 15.38
N ARG A 14 -6.95 8.55 15.93
CA ARG A 14 -5.49 8.59 15.75
C ARG A 14 -5.07 8.29 14.32
N THR A 15 -5.74 7.35 13.66
CA THR A 15 -5.50 7.03 12.24
C THR A 15 -5.84 8.23 11.35
N ALA A 16 -6.97 8.89 11.61
CA ALA A 16 -7.39 10.10 10.92
C ALA A 16 -6.36 11.23 11.11
N ALA A 17 -5.93 11.48 12.35
CA ALA A 17 -4.92 12.49 12.63
C ALA A 17 -3.58 12.23 11.92
N ILE A 18 -3.13 10.96 11.83
CA ILE A 18 -1.93 10.60 11.06
C ILE A 18 -2.15 10.87 9.57
N ARG A 19 -3.31 10.47 9.02
CA ARG A 19 -3.64 10.72 7.61
C ARG A 19 -3.67 12.21 7.30
N ASP A 20 -4.16 13.05 8.21
CA ASP A 20 -4.15 14.50 8.05
C ASP A 20 -2.73 15.07 8.12
N ALA A 21 -1.86 14.52 8.97
CA ALA A 21 -0.50 15.01 9.15
C ALA A 21 0.45 14.67 7.98
N ILE A 22 0.34 13.47 7.40
CA ILE A 22 1.28 12.96 6.38
C ILE A 22 0.59 12.37 5.13
N GLY A 23 -0.68 12.67 4.91
CA GLY A 23 -1.48 12.10 3.82
C GLY A 23 -0.86 12.30 2.43
N ASP A 24 -0.38 13.51 2.16
CA ASP A 24 0.27 13.84 0.88
C ASP A 24 1.57 13.04 0.69
N GLN A 25 2.37 12.87 1.75
CA GLN A 25 3.61 12.07 1.70
C GLN A 25 3.29 10.59 1.49
N ILE A 26 2.25 10.06 2.14
CA ILE A 26 1.75 8.69 1.89
C ILE A 26 1.37 8.53 0.42
N ASP A 27 0.67 9.51 -0.15
CA ASP A 27 0.21 9.43 -1.55
C ASP A 27 1.38 9.48 -2.54
N VAL A 28 2.42 10.26 -2.27
CA VAL A 28 3.68 10.24 -3.05
C VAL A 28 4.35 8.88 -2.94
N VAL A 29 4.55 8.36 -1.73
CA VAL A 29 5.18 7.04 -1.52
C VAL A 29 4.39 5.93 -2.23
N VAL A 30 3.06 5.94 -2.15
CA VAL A 30 2.21 4.96 -2.84
C VAL A 30 2.24 5.14 -4.36
N ALA A 31 2.40 6.36 -4.87
CA ALA A 31 2.53 6.59 -6.30
C ALA A 31 3.87 6.07 -6.86
N GLU A 32 4.95 6.21 -6.09
CA GLU A 32 6.30 5.78 -6.46
C GLU A 32 6.54 4.28 -6.20
N TYR A 33 5.75 3.65 -5.33
CA TYR A 33 5.90 2.24 -5.02
C TYR A 33 5.56 1.34 -6.22
N GLU A 34 6.49 0.44 -6.57
CA GLU A 34 6.32 -0.50 -7.68
C GLU A 34 5.41 -1.68 -7.27
N PHE A 35 4.13 -1.58 -7.60
CA PHE A 35 3.17 -2.68 -7.39
C PHE A 35 3.24 -3.77 -8.47
N GLY A 36 4.04 -3.54 -9.52
CA GLY A 36 4.15 -4.44 -10.65
C GLY A 36 3.11 -4.19 -11.75
N SER A 37 2.99 -5.17 -12.65
CA SER A 37 2.05 -5.16 -13.78
C SER A 37 0.91 -6.17 -13.60
N ALA A 38 -0.21 -5.88 -14.26
CA ALA A 38 -1.46 -6.64 -14.20
C ALA A 38 -1.81 -7.38 -15.51
N PRO A 39 -0.99 -8.36 -15.98
CA PRO A 39 -1.32 -9.11 -17.19
C PRO A 39 -2.37 -10.21 -16.94
N ALA A 40 -2.77 -10.88 -18.03
CA ALA A 40 -3.55 -12.10 -18.00
C ALA A 40 -2.87 -13.21 -18.82
N VAL A 41 -3.12 -14.47 -18.46
CA VAL A 41 -2.59 -15.64 -19.19
C VAL A 41 -3.69 -16.67 -19.45
N LYS A 42 -3.62 -17.36 -20.59
CA LYS A 42 -4.55 -18.44 -20.94
C LYS A 42 -4.17 -19.75 -20.25
N ARG A 43 -4.63 -19.97 -19.01
CA ARG A 43 -4.33 -21.16 -18.18
C ARG A 43 -5.53 -21.68 -17.36
N GLY A 44 -6.72 -21.13 -17.57
CA GLY A 44 -7.93 -21.58 -16.88
C GLY A 44 -8.25 -23.04 -17.18
N ARG A 45 -8.68 -23.79 -16.16
CA ARG A 45 -9.03 -25.22 -16.31
C ARG A 45 -10.35 -25.44 -17.05
N ASN A 46 -11.28 -24.48 -16.96
CA ASN A 46 -12.54 -24.52 -17.68
C ASN A 46 -12.36 -23.87 -19.07
N PRO A 47 -12.64 -24.57 -20.19
CA PRO A 47 -12.59 -23.98 -21.53
C PRO A 47 -13.45 -22.73 -21.72
N GLN A 48 -14.54 -22.58 -20.98
CA GLN A 48 -15.40 -21.38 -21.01
C GLN A 48 -14.75 -20.16 -20.33
N TRP A 49 -13.80 -20.39 -19.40
CA TRP A 49 -13.09 -19.36 -18.66
C TRP A 49 -11.58 -19.59 -18.73
N PRO A 50 -10.97 -19.44 -19.92
CA PRO A 50 -9.59 -19.88 -20.12
C PRO A 50 -8.56 -18.85 -19.64
N TYR A 51 -8.95 -17.60 -19.34
CA TYR A 51 -8.02 -16.54 -18.94
C TYR A 51 -7.96 -16.38 -17.43
N VAL A 52 -6.74 -16.29 -16.88
CA VAL A 52 -6.53 -16.04 -15.45
C VAL A 52 -5.76 -14.73 -15.25
N PRO A 53 -6.16 -13.90 -14.27
CA PRO A 53 -5.44 -12.69 -13.87
C PRO A 53 -4.09 -13.02 -13.23
N ILE A 54 -3.06 -12.26 -13.60
CA ILE A 54 -1.69 -12.41 -13.13
C ILE A 54 -1.19 -11.06 -12.58
N LEU A 55 -0.40 -11.12 -11.53
CA LEU A 55 0.36 -10.01 -10.97
C LEU A 55 1.84 -10.32 -11.16
N LYS A 56 2.58 -9.41 -11.78
CA LYS A 56 4.04 -9.53 -11.91
C LYS A 56 4.70 -8.38 -11.20
N SER A 57 5.53 -8.65 -10.20
CA SER A 57 6.30 -7.62 -9.49
C SER A 57 7.79 -7.94 -9.54
N ILE A 58 8.61 -6.96 -9.20
CA ILE A 58 10.05 -7.12 -8.99
C ILE A 58 10.30 -6.81 -7.51
N ASP A 59 10.99 -7.69 -6.80
CA ASP A 59 11.35 -7.44 -5.40
C ASP A 59 12.53 -6.46 -5.27
N GLU A 60 12.85 -6.06 -4.03
CA GLU A 60 13.98 -5.17 -3.72
C GLU A 60 15.35 -5.70 -4.17
N HIS A 61 15.46 -6.99 -4.46
CA HIS A 61 16.67 -7.64 -4.96
C HIS A 61 16.65 -7.81 -6.49
N GLY A 62 15.68 -7.22 -7.19
CA GLY A 62 15.55 -7.32 -8.64
C GLY A 62 14.97 -8.64 -9.13
N ARG A 63 14.45 -9.51 -8.25
CA ARG A 63 13.87 -10.81 -8.65
C ARG A 63 12.42 -10.61 -9.09
N ALA A 64 12.14 -11.04 -10.31
CA ALA A 64 10.78 -11.07 -10.82
C ALA A 64 9.95 -12.16 -10.12
N SER A 65 8.82 -11.76 -9.55
CA SER A 65 7.80 -12.64 -8.99
C SER A 65 6.56 -12.60 -9.86
N THR A 66 5.92 -13.75 -10.08
CA THR A 66 4.65 -13.86 -10.81
C THR A 66 3.65 -14.62 -9.97
N ARG A 67 2.53 -13.99 -9.65
CA ARG A 67 1.46 -14.57 -8.84
C ARG A 67 0.15 -14.58 -9.63
N GLN A 68 -0.53 -15.72 -9.63
CA GLN A 68 -1.91 -15.79 -10.11
C GLN A 68 -2.87 -15.33 -9.00
N VAL A 69 -3.89 -14.54 -9.34
CA VAL A 69 -4.98 -14.26 -8.40
C VAL A 69 -5.84 -15.53 -8.29
N GLN A 70 -5.86 -16.13 -7.10
CA GLN A 70 -6.49 -17.43 -6.88
C GLN A 70 -8.01 -17.36 -6.99
N GLY A 71 -8.62 -18.47 -7.44
CA GLY A 71 -10.08 -18.62 -7.52
C GLY A 71 -10.76 -17.83 -8.65
N LEU A 72 -10.01 -17.16 -9.52
CA LEU A 72 -10.56 -16.32 -10.58
C LEU A 72 -10.13 -16.81 -11.97
N ALA A 73 -11.11 -16.92 -12.87
CA ALA A 73 -10.92 -17.17 -14.28
C ALA A 73 -12.04 -16.47 -15.08
N TYR A 74 -11.73 -16.01 -16.28
CA TYR A 74 -12.60 -15.18 -17.11
C TYR A 74 -12.71 -15.70 -18.54
N ALA A 75 -13.83 -15.37 -19.19
CA ALA A 75 -14.09 -15.74 -20.56
C ALA A 75 -13.18 -14.98 -21.53
N THR A 76 -12.88 -13.73 -21.22
CA THR A 76 -12.04 -12.86 -22.05
C THR A 76 -10.72 -12.51 -21.37
N ARG A 77 -9.74 -12.06 -22.16
CA ARG A 77 -8.45 -11.62 -21.65
C ARG A 77 -8.59 -10.27 -20.94
N GLU A 78 -9.44 -9.41 -21.49
CA GLU A 78 -9.72 -8.05 -21.04
C GLU A 78 -10.30 -8.06 -19.63
N GLU A 79 -11.32 -8.89 -19.35
CA GLU A 79 -11.89 -9.03 -18.00
C GLU A 79 -10.84 -9.50 -16.97
N ALA A 80 -9.94 -10.40 -17.37
CA ALA A 80 -8.87 -10.88 -16.50
C ALA A 80 -7.83 -9.78 -16.22
N VAL A 81 -7.49 -8.95 -17.20
CA VAL A 81 -6.60 -7.79 -17.02
C VAL A 81 -7.28 -6.77 -16.10
N ASP A 82 -8.53 -6.37 -16.38
CA ASP A 82 -9.29 -5.43 -15.56
C ASP A 82 -9.35 -5.88 -14.09
N ARG A 83 -9.53 -7.19 -13.85
CA ARG A 83 -9.51 -7.70 -12.47
C ARG A 83 -8.13 -7.57 -11.83
N ALA A 84 -7.07 -7.89 -12.56
CA ALA A 84 -5.70 -7.75 -12.04
C ALA A 84 -5.37 -6.28 -11.73
N GLU A 85 -5.81 -5.35 -12.55
CA GLU A 85 -5.67 -3.90 -12.31
C GLU A 85 -6.44 -3.44 -11.07
N ARG A 86 -7.70 -3.87 -10.93
CA ARG A 86 -8.48 -3.62 -9.70
C ARG A 86 -7.79 -4.16 -8.45
N TYR A 87 -7.15 -5.32 -8.56
CA TYR A 87 -6.41 -5.91 -7.44
C TYR A 87 -5.18 -5.06 -7.04
N ILE A 88 -4.45 -4.52 -8.02
CA ILE A 88 -3.37 -3.55 -7.74
C ILE A 88 -3.93 -2.27 -7.09
N ALA A 89 -5.06 -1.77 -7.57
CA ALA A 89 -5.71 -0.60 -6.97
C ALA A 89 -6.14 -0.87 -5.51
N GLU A 90 -6.76 -2.03 -5.24
CA GLU A 90 -7.11 -2.48 -3.88
C GLU A 90 -5.87 -2.54 -2.97
N TRP A 91 -4.72 -2.99 -3.50
CA TRP A 91 -3.45 -3.00 -2.77
C TRP A 91 -2.91 -1.59 -2.48
N ARG A 92 -3.03 -0.66 -3.42
CA ARG A 92 -2.67 0.75 -3.21
C ARG A 92 -3.49 1.37 -2.09
N GLU A 93 -4.81 1.18 -2.11
CA GLU A 93 -5.68 1.69 -1.04
C GLU A 93 -5.35 1.06 0.31
N LYS A 94 -5.10 -0.26 0.32
CA LYS A 94 -4.68 -0.95 1.53
C LYS A 94 -3.36 -0.39 2.07
N MET A 95 -2.38 -0.14 1.21
CA MET A 95 -1.11 0.46 1.62
C MET A 95 -1.31 1.86 2.20
N ARG A 96 -2.16 2.71 1.60
CA ARG A 96 -2.49 4.02 2.19
C ARG A 96 -3.07 3.89 3.59
N ALA A 97 -4.05 3.00 3.76
CA ALA A 97 -4.71 2.77 5.04
C ALA A 97 -3.73 2.20 6.09
N ASP A 98 -2.91 1.23 5.70
CA ASP A 98 -1.92 0.62 6.59
C ASP A 98 -0.85 1.64 7.01
N LEU A 99 -0.39 2.53 6.10
CA LEU A 99 0.57 3.58 6.45
C LEU A 99 -0.03 4.66 7.35
N ALA A 100 -1.32 4.96 7.23
CA ALA A 100 -2.03 5.84 8.16
C ALA A 100 -2.26 5.18 9.54
N ASN A 101 -2.23 3.85 9.62
CA ASN A 101 -2.50 3.14 10.86
C ASN A 101 -1.31 3.28 11.85
N PRO A 102 -1.54 3.69 13.11
CA PRO A 102 -0.49 3.90 14.11
C PRO A 102 0.44 2.70 14.33
N ARG A 103 -0.07 1.47 14.14
CA ARG A 103 0.64 0.21 14.41
C ARG A 103 1.76 -0.06 13.39
N HIS A 104 1.73 0.56 12.22
CA HIS A 104 2.69 0.33 11.13
C HIS A 104 3.88 1.29 11.13
N ARG A 105 4.32 1.74 12.31
CA ARG A 105 5.45 2.68 12.47
C ARG A 105 6.75 2.25 11.78
N ALA A 106 7.10 0.97 11.88
CA ALA A 106 8.32 0.43 11.29
C ALA A 106 8.24 0.40 9.76
N TRP A 107 7.04 0.20 9.21
CA TRP A 107 6.83 0.20 7.78
C TRP A 107 6.92 1.61 7.20
N ARG A 108 6.34 2.61 7.89
CA ARG A 108 6.54 4.03 7.55
C ARG A 108 8.01 4.40 7.50
N GLU A 109 8.74 4.11 8.57
CA GLU A 109 10.18 4.41 8.68
C GLU A 109 10.99 3.77 7.55
N HIS A 110 10.71 2.51 7.22
CA HIS A 110 11.35 1.82 6.10
C HIS A 110 11.10 2.48 4.74
N LEU A 111 9.92 3.08 4.55
CA LEU A 111 9.56 3.82 3.33
C LEU A 111 9.94 5.31 3.38
N GLY A 112 10.74 5.73 4.38
CA GLY A 112 11.19 7.11 4.52
C GLY A 112 10.12 8.08 5.07
N LEU A 113 8.99 7.57 5.56
CA LEU A 113 7.95 8.38 6.20
C LEU A 113 8.26 8.57 7.70
N PRO A 114 7.77 9.66 8.33
CA PRO A 114 7.90 9.85 9.76
C PRO A 114 7.36 8.65 10.56
N ARG A 115 8.20 8.11 11.43
CA ARG A 115 7.85 6.98 12.30
C ARG A 115 6.64 7.32 13.17
N ASP A 116 6.69 8.50 13.80
CA ASP A 116 5.68 9.03 14.71
C ASP A 116 5.22 10.44 14.24
N PRO A 117 4.27 10.50 13.28
CA PRO A 117 3.87 11.74 12.60
C PRO A 117 3.18 12.79 13.47
N LEU A 118 2.70 12.39 14.65
CA LEU A 118 2.00 13.25 15.60
C LEU A 118 2.92 13.75 16.73
N SER A 119 4.20 13.37 16.71
CA SER A 119 5.18 13.90 17.66
C SER A 119 5.45 15.35 17.29
N THR A 120 5.37 16.25 18.26
CA THR A 120 5.63 17.68 18.11
C THR A 120 7.10 18.03 17.87
N ASP A 121 7.94 17.06 17.52
CA ASP A 121 9.35 17.28 17.21
C ASP A 121 9.47 17.80 15.78
N SER A 122 8.90 18.99 15.56
CA SER A 122 9.40 19.97 14.62
C SER A 122 10.75 20.50 15.12
N GLU A 123 11.75 19.63 15.26
CA GLU A 123 13.15 20.05 15.25
C GLU A 123 13.61 20.05 13.79
N HIS A 124 13.16 21.07 13.06
CA HIS A 124 13.84 21.54 11.87
C HIS A 124 14.38 22.94 12.17
N SER A 125 15.68 23.05 12.41
CA SER A 125 16.58 24.21 12.14
C SER A 125 17.87 23.97 12.94
N ALA A 126 18.97 23.59 12.29
CA ALA A 126 19.95 24.57 11.81
C ALA A 126 20.57 25.40 12.95
N ASP A 127 21.60 24.84 13.58
CA ASP A 127 22.70 25.61 14.15
C ASP A 127 23.91 25.20 13.28
N GLY A 128 24.45 26.05 12.41
CA GLY A 128 25.00 27.34 12.79
C GLY A 128 26.51 27.14 12.93
N GLY A 129 27.29 27.87 12.16
CA GLY A 129 28.67 27.52 11.81
C GLY A 129 29.61 27.28 12.98
N ARG A 130 30.60 26.42 12.74
CA ARG A 130 31.84 26.42 13.49
C ARG A 130 32.95 26.89 12.55
N ASP A 131 33.12 28.21 12.49
CA ASP A 131 34.43 28.81 12.30
C ASP A 131 35.25 28.48 13.55
N GLU A 132 36.40 27.82 13.36
CA GLU A 132 37.70 28.05 14.02
C GLU A 132 38.78 27.16 13.38
#